data_AF-A0A7G3BKU2-F1
#
_entry.id   AF-A0A7G3BKU2-F1
#
_cell.length_a   1.000
_cell.length_b   1.000
_cell.length_c   1.000
_cell.angle_alpha   90.00
_cell.angle_beta   90.00
_cell.angle_gamma   90.00
#
_symmetry.space_group_name_H-M   'P 1'
#
loop_
_entity.id
_entity.type
_entity.pdbx_description
1 polymer ?
#
loop_
_entity_poly.entity_id
_entity_poly.type
_entity_poly.pdbx_seq_one_letter_code
_entity_poly.pdbx_strand_id
1 'polypeptide(L)' 'MNDLFQNILAFAALFLALLFLVKKFFWKKSKSKKDFGNHDCDNCH' A
#
# COMPACT_ATOMS: atom_id res chain seq x y z
N MET A 1 -4.98 -36.12 9.62
CA MET A 1 -5.71 -34.83 9.68
C MET A 1 -4.93 -33.91 10.59
N ASN A 2 -4.02 -33.11 10.03
CA ASN A 2 -3.23 -32.17 10.81
C ASN A 2 -3.83 -30.78 10.63
N ASP A 3 -4.97 -30.59 11.30
CA ASP A 3 -5.76 -29.35 11.34
C ASP A 3 -4.89 -28.12 11.59
N LEU A 4 -3.82 -28.29 12.37
CA LEU A 4 -2.81 -27.27 12.67
C LEU A 4 -2.20 -26.66 11.40
N PHE A 5 -1.83 -27.46 10.40
CA PHE A 5 -1.25 -26.93 9.15
C PHE A 5 -2.28 -26.23 8.27
N GLN A 6 -3.51 -26.75 8.17
CA GLN A 6 -4.57 -26.11 7.39
C GLN A 6 -5.01 -24.78 8.02
N ASN A 7 -5.10 -24.73 9.35
CA ASN A 7 -5.40 -23.50 10.08
C ASN A 7 -4.31 -22.45 9.87
N ILE A 8 -3.03 -22.82 9.98
CA ILE A 8 -1.92 -21.89 9.68
C ILE A 8 -2.00 -21.37 8.25
N LEU A 9 -2.27 -22.24 7.27
CA LEU A 9 -2.38 -21.84 5.87
C LEU A 9 -3.58 -20.92 5.61
N ALA A 10 -4.73 -21.22 6.23
CA ALA A 10 -5.94 -20.41 6.14
C ALA A 10 -5.74 -19.02 6.77
N PHE A 11 -5.15 -18.96 7.97
CA PHE A 11 -4.82 -17.69 8.62
C PHE A 11 -3.76 -16.91 7.84
N ALA A 12 -2.73 -17.57 7.30
CA ALA A 12 -1.71 -16.92 6.49
C ALA A 12 -2.30 -16.31 5.20
N ALA A 13 -3.17 -17.04 4.51
CA ALA A 13 -3.86 -16.54 3.31
C ALA A 13 -4.76 -15.34 3.65
N LEU A 14 -5.47 -15.40 4.77
CA LEU A 14 -6.34 -14.33 5.23
C LEU A 14 -5.53 -13.08 5.62
N PHE A 15 -4.43 -13.24 6.35
CA PHE A 15 -3.50 -12.15 6.67
C PHE A 15 -2.89 -11.53 5.42
N LEU A 16 -2.47 -12.35 4.44
CA LEU A 16 -1.90 -11.88 3.18
C LEU A 16 -2.92 -11.07 2.37
N ALA A 17 -4.18 -11.53 2.31
CA ALA A 17 -5.25 -10.81 1.64
C ALA A 17 -5.54 -9.47 2.31
N LEU A 18 -5.61 -9.42 3.65
CA LEU A 18 -5.80 -8.19 4.41
C LEU A 18 -4.61 -7.23 4.23
N LEU A 19 -3.37 -7.72 4.31
CA LEU A 19 -2.16 -6.92 4.06
C LEU A 19 -2.15 -6.36 2.64
N PHE A 20 -2.53 -7.16 1.64
CA PHE A 20 -2.61 -6.72 0.25
C PHE A 20 -3.69 -5.67 0.05
N LEU A 21 -4.87 -5.83 0.67
CA LEU A 21 -5.94 -4.83 0.64
C LEU A 21 -5.51 -3.53 1.35
N VAL A 22 -4.94 -3.63 2.55
CA VAL A 22 -4.46 -2.47 3.29
C VAL A 22 -3.37 -1.76 2.51
N LYS A 23 -2.39 -2.48 1.96
CA LYS A 23 -1.38 -1.89 1.08
C LYS A 23 -2.03 -1.30 -0.17
N LYS A 24 -2.93 -1.98 -0.86
CA LYS A 24 -3.52 -1.45 -2.10
C LYS A 24 -4.32 -0.16 -1.88
N PHE A 25 -5.08 -0.07 -0.79
CA PHE A 25 -5.99 1.05 -0.55
C PHE A 25 -5.40 2.14 0.33
N PHE A 26 -4.60 1.79 1.35
CA PHE A 26 -3.96 2.75 2.26
C PHE A 26 -2.53 3.09 1.87
N TRP A 27 -1.85 2.27 1.05
CA TRP A 27 -0.67 2.73 0.28
C TRP A 27 -1.14 3.53 -0.94
N LYS A 28 -2.01 4.51 -0.71
CA LYS A 28 -2.06 5.66 -1.59
C LYS A 28 -0.77 6.39 -1.25
N LYS A 29 0.20 6.44 -2.17
CA LYS A 29 1.35 7.33 -2.02
C LYS A 29 0.81 8.64 -1.47
N SER A 30 1.22 9.00 -0.26
CA SER A 30 1.21 10.40 0.12
C SER A 30 2.00 11.06 -1.00
N LYS A 31 1.29 11.62 -1.99
CA LYS A 31 1.87 12.70 -2.76
C LYS A 31 2.22 13.66 -1.65
N SER A 32 3.52 13.76 -1.39
CA SER A 32 4.09 14.87 -0.65
C SER A 32 3.66 16.12 -1.39
N LYS A 33 2.44 16.57 -1.14
CA LYS A 33 2.02 17.95 -1.33
C LYS A 33 2.60 18.67 -0.11
N LYS A 34 3.91 18.87 -0.16
CA LYS A 34 4.47 20.15 0.26
C LYS A 34 4.41 20.97 -1.03
N ASP A 35 3.34 21.72 -1.23
CA ASP A 35 3.27 23.13 -0.84
C ASP A 35 4.42 23.91 -1.50
N PHE A 36 4.07 24.57 -2.61
CA PHE A 36 4.48 25.94 -2.93
C PHE A 36 5.94 26.31 -2.67
N GLY A 37 6.83 26.09 -3.65
CA GLY A 37 8.23 26.55 -3.52
C GLY A 37 9.22 26.10 -4.58
N ASN A 38 8.82 25.87 -5.83
CA ASN A 38 9.78 25.74 -6.93
C ASN A 38 9.32 26.56 -8.12
N HIS A 39 9.58 27.86 -8.00
CA HIS A 39 9.54 28.84 -9.07
C HIS A 39 10.76 28.60 -9.95
N ASP A 40 10.67 27.69 -10.93
CA ASP A 40 11.83 27.49 -11.84
C ASP A 40 11.48 26.79 -13.16
N CYS A 41 10.36 27.17 -13.78
CA CYS A 41 10.15 27.02 -15.23
C CYS A 41 8.97 27.90 -15.60
N ASP A 42 9.26 29.20 -15.56
CA ASP A 42 8.59 30.21 -16.36
C ASP A 42 8.46 29.70 -17.79
N ASN A 43 7.23 29.70 -18.32
CA ASN A 43 6.88 30.03 -19.71
C ASN A 43 7.99 29.85 -20.78
N CYS A 44 8.57 28.65 -20.89
CA CYS A 44 9.54 28.34 -21.92
C CYS A 44 8.81 27.62 -23.08
N HIS A 45 8.26 28.47 -23.96
CA HIS A 45 7.60 28.23 -25.26
C HIS A 45 6.46 27.20 -25.36
#